data_AF-A0A816G8Z2-F1
#
_entry.id   AF-A0A816G8Z2-F1
#
_cell.length_a   1.000
_cell.length_b   1.000
_cell.length_c   1.000
_cell.angle_alpha   90.00
_cell.angle_beta   90.00
_cell.angle_gamma   90.00
#
_symmetry.space_group_name_H-M   'P 1'
#
loop_
_entity.id
_entity.type
_entity.pdbx_description
1 polymer ?
#
loop_
_entity_poly.entity_id
_entity_poly.type
_entity_poly.pdbx_seq_one_letter_code
_entity_poly.pdbx_strand_id
1 'polypeptide(L)'
;IINGSSITLNHIDVESEVHINEDFHKQIENVLKKRLPSIIHIEILFPSDQIFEKEQWNNLTNDEILKDLIPLKYFQEKFSPSGQIFISLGTHQTTGIGMHIYSHLIPTIERENLDLQDPYISIWNEQLLKSIGNIIRFIYDQTITNIVNNHSQYLNTILSFYSFQTTVPNKAIGEFLLDGFLSSDKDIFVPIQRCSSDNQLLLIPSRHAYLSNSKYLEKFLSIPLIPFDIGQNEFIQILRHNKQIQELTNEIIREKIRESIFLYDELVNLLHWLCTNIFEDNSYIKTILSEIYYRETSQSTIIELENIEFYNILNLPLIVPLPSNVLPSNIVNHISQEDLEKKLFLTKLPIRNLIQFYLLPTQHYLFENEFTSNILLHLFSQYWNQFNTNNLNNIKIILSKLKCISTNQGMKLPQQSYISSANLSKDLPQITFDMSSEYSLSIEFLKSIGCRTIDFSTTTIANHLNSMNNNQTLQDLIQNLLKQRDNMSDTDVNALGNTPCFAGINGETKRNYKANELHFPSVAKEFQWKDLSIIDWIDINPFSQEYIFLKELGVKEAPDLQDLFLHITQEHNQSSKIKSEYQLPPSLIYFTENFRKYYLKIWENNK
;
A
#
# COMPACT_ATOMS: atom_id res chain seq x y z
N ILE A 1 9.56 -26.92 -52.82
CA ILE A 1 10.06 -25.54 -53.01
C ILE A 1 10.81 -25.21 -51.74
N ILE A 2 12.12 -25.07 -51.82
CA ILE A 2 13.00 -24.77 -50.69
C ILE A 2 12.58 -23.40 -50.15
N ASN A 3 12.34 -23.29 -48.84
CA ASN A 3 12.05 -22.02 -48.16
C ASN A 3 13.25 -21.07 -48.30
N GLY A 4 13.32 -20.33 -49.40
CA GLY A 4 14.29 -19.26 -49.60
C GLY A 4 13.92 -18.02 -48.78
N SER A 5 14.92 -17.29 -48.29
CA SER A 5 14.72 -15.97 -47.70
C SER A 5 14.17 -15.01 -48.75
N SER A 6 12.93 -14.55 -48.56
CA SER A 6 12.29 -13.52 -49.38
C SER A 6 12.16 -12.22 -48.60
N ILE A 7 12.45 -11.10 -49.24
CA ILE A 7 12.26 -9.75 -48.70
C ILE A 7 11.28 -8.99 -49.60
N THR A 8 10.38 -8.24 -48.98
CA THR A 8 9.44 -7.36 -49.68
C THR A 8 9.87 -5.91 -49.48
N LEU A 9 10.18 -5.24 -50.57
CA LEU A 9 10.47 -3.81 -50.61
C LEU A 9 9.31 -3.08 -51.30
N ASN A 10 9.05 -1.86 -50.84
CA ASN A 10 8.14 -0.93 -51.48
C ASN A 10 8.89 -0.13 -52.54
N HIS A 11 8.21 0.11 -53.66
CA HIS A 11 8.71 0.93 -54.75
C HIS A 11 7.67 1.99 -55.10
N ILE A 12 8.11 3.24 -55.21
CA ILE A 12 7.30 4.35 -55.71
C ILE A 12 8.03 4.94 -56.91
N ASP A 13 7.32 5.06 -58.03
CA ASP A 13 7.77 5.78 -59.23
C ASP A 13 6.87 7.01 -59.42
N VAL A 14 7.49 8.18 -59.47
CA VAL A 14 6.82 9.47 -59.65
C VAL A 14 7.33 10.09 -60.94
N GLU A 15 6.44 10.16 -61.94
CA GLU A 15 6.64 11.00 -63.11
C GLU A 15 6.34 12.46 -62.74
N SER A 16 7.31 13.35 -63.00
CA SER A 16 7.19 14.79 -62.70
C SER A 16 7.49 15.63 -63.93
N GLU A 17 6.62 16.60 -64.21
CA GLU A 17 6.87 17.64 -65.20
C GLU A 17 7.73 18.74 -64.60
N VAL A 18 8.75 19.17 -65.34
CA VAL A 18 9.72 20.17 -64.90
C VAL A 18 9.60 21.42 -65.75
N HIS A 19 9.33 22.54 -65.10
CA HIS A 19 9.26 23.84 -65.74
C HIS A 19 10.57 24.60 -65.54
N ILE A 20 11.33 24.73 -66.63
CA ILE A 20 12.63 25.39 -66.64
C ILE A 20 12.52 26.59 -67.58
N ASN A 21 13.02 27.75 -67.15
CA ASN A 21 13.04 28.92 -68.02
C ASN A 21 14.13 28.78 -69.11
N GLU A 22 13.92 29.42 -70.25
CA GLU A 22 14.82 29.33 -71.41
C GLU A 22 16.26 29.80 -71.10
N ASP A 23 16.41 30.78 -70.20
CA ASP A 23 17.73 31.29 -69.84
C ASP A 23 18.54 30.28 -69.02
N PHE A 24 17.91 29.57 -68.07
CA PHE A 24 18.56 28.49 -67.33
C PHE A 24 18.87 27.30 -68.23
N HIS A 25 17.97 26.98 -69.17
CA HIS A 25 18.22 25.96 -70.19
C HIS A 25 19.48 26.24 -71.01
N LYS A 26 19.67 27.47 -71.49
CA LYS A 26 20.88 27.85 -72.24
C LYS A 26 22.15 27.70 -71.40
N GLN A 27 22.10 28.08 -70.13
CA GLN A 27 23.26 27.98 -69.24
C GLN A 27 23.63 26.52 -68.99
N ILE A 28 22.66 25.66 -68.72
CA ILE A 28 22.93 24.22 -68.54
C ILE A 28 23.33 23.55 -69.86
N GLU A 29 22.76 23.92 -71.00
CA GLU A 29 23.16 23.39 -72.31
C GLU A 29 24.62 23.76 -72.63
N ASN A 30 25.08 24.94 -72.19
CA ASN A 30 26.48 25.33 -72.31
C ASN A 30 27.42 24.44 -71.46
N VAL A 31 26.98 24.04 -70.27
CA VAL A 31 27.77 23.20 -69.34
C VAL A 31 27.73 21.73 -69.76
N LEU A 32 26.54 21.14 -69.90
CA LEU A 32 26.33 19.71 -70.13
C LEU A 32 26.38 19.29 -71.61
N LYS A 33 26.34 20.27 -72.53
CA LYS A 33 26.16 20.04 -73.98
C LYS A 33 24.88 19.28 -74.31
N LYS A 34 23.91 19.30 -73.39
CA LYS A 34 22.62 18.63 -73.47
C LYS A 34 21.57 19.50 -72.79
N ARG A 35 20.34 19.43 -73.31
CA ARG A 35 19.18 20.00 -72.63
C ARG A 35 18.73 19.08 -71.50
N LEU A 36 18.19 19.68 -70.46
CA LEU A 36 17.50 18.95 -69.40
C LEU A 36 16.16 18.42 -69.92
N PRO A 37 15.73 17.25 -69.44
CA PRO A 37 14.44 16.70 -69.79
C PRO A 37 13.31 17.53 -69.17
N SER A 38 12.18 17.64 -69.88
CA SER A 38 10.96 18.30 -69.39
C SER A 38 10.11 17.38 -68.50
N ILE A 39 10.36 16.07 -68.57
CA ILE A 39 9.70 15.05 -67.76
C ILE A 39 10.81 14.22 -67.12
N ILE A 40 10.72 14.00 -65.82
CA ILE A 40 11.66 13.19 -65.05
C ILE A 40 10.91 12.10 -64.29
N HIS A 41 11.60 10.98 -64.06
CA HIS A 41 11.18 9.94 -63.14
C HIS A 41 11.99 10.04 -61.85
N ILE A 42 11.29 9.91 -60.73
CA ILE A 42 11.84 9.81 -59.38
C ILE A 42 11.36 8.49 -58.82
N GLU A 43 12.30 7.57 -58.60
CA GLU A 43 12.02 6.25 -58.04
C GLU A 43 12.59 6.17 -56.63
N ILE A 44 11.78 5.67 -55.69
CA ILE A 44 12.17 5.49 -54.29
C ILE A 44 11.92 4.04 -53.90
N LEU A 45 12.97 3.36 -53.45
CA LEU A 45 12.93 1.98 -52.96
C LEU A 45 13.17 1.98 -51.46
N PHE A 46 12.24 1.39 -50.70
CA PHE A 46 12.30 1.41 -49.23
C PHE A 46 11.68 0.15 -48.60
N PRO A 47 12.03 -0.19 -47.35
CA PRO A 47 11.52 -1.38 -46.67
C PRO A 47 10.01 -1.30 -46.39
N SER A 48 9.34 -2.46 -46.45
CA SER A 48 7.98 -2.60 -45.92
C SER A 48 7.98 -2.79 -44.40
N ASP A 49 6.87 -2.48 -43.73
CA ASP A 49 6.69 -2.72 -42.29
C ASP A 49 6.72 -4.22 -41.93
N GLN A 50 6.29 -5.07 -42.85
CA GLN A 50 6.39 -6.53 -42.74
C GLN A 50 7.83 -7.05 -42.57
N ILE A 51 8.85 -6.23 -42.88
CA ILE A 51 10.26 -6.62 -42.73
C ILE A 51 10.62 -6.90 -41.25
N PHE A 52 9.78 -6.46 -40.31
CA PHE A 52 10.00 -6.58 -38.87
C PHE A 52 9.27 -7.75 -38.18
N GLU A 53 8.28 -8.37 -38.83
CA GLU A 53 7.43 -9.43 -38.24
C GLU A 53 8.17 -10.76 -37.99
N LYS A 54 9.34 -10.98 -38.60
CA LYS A 54 10.15 -12.19 -38.42
C LYS A 54 11.26 -11.96 -37.39
N GLU A 55 11.06 -12.46 -36.16
CA GLU A 55 12.01 -12.60 -35.03
C GLU A 55 13.34 -11.86 -35.24
N GLN A 56 13.23 -10.53 -35.17
CA GLN A 56 14.28 -9.51 -35.22
C GLN A 56 15.45 -9.84 -36.15
N TRP A 57 15.27 -9.78 -37.48
CA TRP A 57 16.41 -9.42 -38.35
C TRP A 57 17.66 -10.35 -38.23
N ASN A 58 17.50 -11.59 -37.74
CA ASN A 58 18.61 -12.54 -37.47
C ASN A 58 19.41 -12.93 -38.73
N ASN A 59 18.97 -12.45 -39.89
CA ASN A 59 19.56 -12.63 -41.20
C ASN A 59 19.43 -11.32 -42.00
N LEU A 60 19.87 -10.14 -41.52
CA LEU A 60 19.87 -8.90 -42.35
C LEU A 60 20.30 -9.13 -43.80
N THR A 61 21.27 -10.04 -43.94
CA THR A 61 21.26 -11.21 -44.82
C THR A 61 22.62 -11.88 -44.67
N ASN A 62 22.68 -13.20 -44.58
CA ASN A 62 23.95 -13.90 -44.87
C ASN A 62 24.33 -13.72 -46.35
N ASP A 63 23.36 -13.33 -47.18
CA ASP A 63 23.49 -13.00 -48.58
C ASP A 63 23.96 -11.55 -48.77
N GLU A 64 25.17 -11.34 -49.28
CA GLU A 64 25.73 -10.00 -49.52
C GLU A 64 24.87 -9.15 -50.47
N ILE A 65 24.13 -9.77 -51.40
CA ILE A 65 23.35 -9.06 -52.42
C ILE A 65 22.13 -8.36 -51.78
N LEU A 66 21.43 -9.05 -50.90
CA LEU A 66 20.24 -8.50 -50.24
C LEU A 66 20.61 -7.40 -49.23
N LYS A 67 21.83 -7.44 -48.67
CA LYS A 67 22.37 -6.40 -47.79
C LYS A 67 22.52 -5.06 -48.51
N ASP A 68 22.94 -5.09 -49.77
CA ASP A 68 23.13 -3.89 -50.57
C ASP A 68 21.81 -3.30 -51.10
N LEU A 69 20.75 -4.10 -51.16
CA LEU A 69 19.41 -3.68 -51.63
C LEU A 69 18.53 -3.07 -50.52
N ILE A 70 18.79 -3.40 -49.26
CA ILE A 70 18.03 -2.86 -48.13
C ILE A 70 18.72 -1.56 -47.68
N PRO A 71 18.02 -0.42 -47.69
CA PRO A 71 18.60 0.86 -47.29
C PRO A 71 18.68 1.02 -45.76
N LEU A 72 18.95 -0.07 -45.02
CA LEU A 72 19.11 -0.07 -43.57
C LEU A 72 20.30 -0.90 -43.11
N LYS A 73 20.91 -0.48 -42.02
CA LYS A 73 21.91 -1.24 -41.27
C LYS A 73 21.42 -1.49 -39.86
N TYR A 74 21.92 -2.56 -39.26
CA TYR A 74 21.67 -2.86 -37.85
C TYR A 74 22.98 -3.02 -37.13
N PHE A 75 23.16 -2.19 -36.12
CA PHE A 75 24.39 -2.13 -35.34
C PHE A 75 24.03 -1.70 -33.91
N GLN A 76 24.65 -2.33 -32.91
CA GLN A 76 24.38 -2.04 -31.49
C GLN A 76 22.89 -2.02 -31.14
N GLU A 77 22.16 -3.04 -31.61
CA GLU A 77 20.72 -3.19 -31.36
C GLU A 77 19.83 -2.04 -31.89
N LYS A 78 20.34 -1.27 -32.86
CA LYS A 78 19.62 -0.16 -33.48
C LYS A 78 19.66 -0.23 -35.00
N PHE A 79 18.54 0.12 -35.62
CA PHE A 79 18.43 0.31 -37.05
C PHE A 79 18.85 1.73 -37.43
N SER A 80 19.78 1.84 -38.37
CA SER A 80 20.19 3.09 -38.97
C SER A 80 19.94 3.11 -40.48
N PRO A 81 19.63 4.27 -41.05
CA PRO A 81 19.50 4.44 -42.49
C PRO A 81 20.82 4.19 -43.21
N SER A 82 20.75 3.55 -44.38
CA SER A 82 21.88 3.35 -45.29
C SER A 82 21.51 3.49 -46.76
N GLY A 83 20.46 4.25 -47.06
CA GLY A 83 20.06 4.55 -48.42
C GLY A 83 21.14 5.26 -49.23
N GLN A 84 21.06 5.08 -50.55
CA GLN A 84 22.03 5.59 -51.53
C GLN A 84 21.30 6.25 -52.70
N ILE A 85 21.99 7.18 -53.35
CA ILE A 85 21.52 7.85 -54.57
C ILE A 85 22.02 7.09 -55.80
N PHE A 86 21.13 6.88 -56.77
CA PHE A 86 21.41 6.24 -58.05
C PHE A 86 21.14 7.22 -59.20
N ILE A 87 22.06 7.28 -60.14
CA ILE A 87 22.01 8.16 -61.32
C ILE A 87 22.38 7.32 -62.54
N SER A 88 21.43 6.51 -63.02
CA SER A 88 21.69 5.42 -64.00
C SER A 88 22.64 4.31 -63.51
N LEU A 89 23.52 4.60 -62.54
CA LEU A 89 24.42 3.71 -61.79
C LEU A 89 24.49 4.15 -60.32
N GLY A 90 24.90 3.26 -59.42
CA GLY A 90 25.00 3.57 -57.98
C GLY A 90 26.13 4.57 -57.68
N THR A 91 25.81 5.62 -56.93
CA THR A 91 26.81 6.61 -56.46
C THR A 91 27.31 6.27 -55.06
N HIS A 92 28.42 6.88 -54.63
CA HIS A 92 28.90 6.77 -53.24
C HIS A 92 28.09 7.63 -52.26
N GLN A 93 27.15 8.42 -52.78
CA GLN A 93 26.40 9.37 -52.00
C GLN A 93 25.24 8.71 -51.25
N THR A 94 25.25 8.85 -49.93
CA THR A 94 24.17 8.39 -49.06
C THR A 94 23.01 9.38 -49.03
N THR A 95 21.81 8.86 -48.75
CA THR A 95 20.57 9.65 -48.62
C THR A 95 20.31 10.11 -47.18
N GLY A 96 20.93 9.45 -46.19
CA GLY A 96 20.72 9.74 -44.77
C GLY A 96 19.38 9.22 -44.22
N ILE A 97 18.59 8.54 -45.06
CA ILE A 97 17.29 7.96 -44.72
C ILE A 97 17.24 6.50 -45.14
N GLY A 98 16.23 5.77 -44.65
CA GLY A 98 15.99 4.37 -44.91
C GLY A 98 15.45 4.10 -46.31
N MET A 99 15.91 4.83 -47.32
CA MET A 99 15.39 4.80 -48.69
C MET A 99 16.51 5.01 -49.71
N HIS A 100 16.55 4.13 -50.73
CA HIS A 100 17.32 4.40 -51.93
C HIS A 100 16.54 5.34 -52.85
N ILE A 101 17.25 6.25 -53.51
CA ILE A 101 16.66 7.24 -54.40
C ILE A 101 17.31 7.11 -55.76
N TYR A 102 16.49 6.94 -56.80
CA TYR A 102 16.90 7.06 -58.18
C TYR A 102 16.21 8.27 -58.81
N SER A 103 16.98 9.14 -59.44
CA SER A 103 16.45 10.36 -60.05
C SER A 103 17.41 10.94 -61.09
N HIS A 104 16.94 11.92 -61.84
CA HIS A 104 17.68 12.66 -62.87
C HIS A 104 18.65 13.70 -62.26
N LEU A 105 19.32 13.34 -61.17
CA LEU A 105 20.36 14.16 -60.55
C LEU A 105 21.63 14.13 -61.41
N ILE A 106 22.40 15.20 -61.39
CA ILE A 106 23.54 15.39 -62.28
C ILE A 106 24.83 15.16 -61.49
N PRO A 107 25.66 14.19 -61.90
CA PRO A 107 26.85 13.83 -61.16
C PRO A 107 28.04 14.72 -61.55
N THR A 108 29.10 14.63 -60.76
CA THR A 108 30.43 15.14 -61.12
C THR A 108 31.00 14.39 -62.34
N ILE A 109 32.11 14.89 -62.88
CA ILE A 109 32.81 14.30 -64.05
C ILE A 109 33.19 12.84 -63.81
N GLU A 110 33.62 12.50 -62.59
CA GLU A 110 34.00 11.14 -62.17
C GLU A 110 32.78 10.21 -62.03
N ARG A 111 31.57 10.76 -61.99
CA ARG A 111 30.28 10.05 -61.88
C ARG A 111 30.08 9.27 -60.57
N GLU A 112 30.87 9.59 -59.56
CA GLU A 112 30.79 8.95 -58.24
C GLU A 112 29.92 9.71 -57.25
N ASN A 113 29.73 11.03 -57.46
CA ASN A 113 29.05 11.95 -56.55
C ASN A 113 28.18 12.97 -57.29
N LEU A 114 27.33 13.69 -56.56
CA LEU A 114 26.54 14.79 -57.12
C LEU A 114 27.36 16.07 -57.29
N ASP A 115 27.15 16.76 -58.41
CA ASP A 115 27.76 18.07 -58.63
C ASP A 115 26.91 19.15 -57.96
N LEU A 116 27.47 19.75 -56.91
CA LEU A 116 26.91 20.93 -56.26
C LEU A 116 27.87 22.14 -56.37
N GLN A 117 28.94 22.01 -57.15
CA GLN A 117 29.94 23.06 -57.33
C GLN A 117 29.61 23.97 -58.51
N ASP A 118 29.10 23.41 -59.61
CA ASP A 118 28.63 24.24 -60.72
C ASP A 118 27.35 25.01 -60.31
N PRO A 119 27.30 26.34 -60.52
CA PRO A 119 26.21 27.17 -60.01
C PRO A 119 24.84 26.84 -60.60
N TYR A 120 24.76 26.29 -61.82
CA TYR A 120 23.49 25.95 -62.46
C TYR A 120 23.09 24.50 -62.16
N ILE A 121 24.05 23.57 -62.22
CA ILE A 121 23.80 22.18 -61.85
C ILE A 121 23.41 22.06 -60.37
N SER A 122 24.05 22.84 -59.50
CA SER A 122 23.73 22.86 -58.07
C SER A 122 22.27 23.26 -57.83
N ILE A 123 21.77 24.28 -58.53
CA ILE A 123 20.35 24.68 -58.46
C ILE A 123 19.43 23.53 -58.90
N TRP A 124 19.75 22.86 -60.01
CA TRP A 124 18.97 21.70 -60.48
C TRP A 124 18.90 20.60 -59.42
N ASN A 125 20.07 20.17 -58.92
CA ASN A 125 20.18 19.10 -57.95
C ASN A 125 19.51 19.47 -56.63
N GLU A 126 19.69 20.68 -56.13
CA GLU A 126 19.05 21.17 -54.91
C GLU A 126 17.52 21.12 -55.02
N GLN A 127 16.94 21.69 -56.09
CA GLN A 127 15.48 21.73 -56.26
C GLN A 127 14.89 20.32 -56.43
N LEU A 128 15.61 19.44 -57.13
CA LEU A 128 15.19 18.05 -57.30
C LEU A 128 15.25 17.28 -55.97
N LEU A 129 16.31 17.46 -55.17
CA LEU A 129 16.43 16.87 -53.83
C LEU A 129 15.34 17.38 -52.88
N LYS A 130 15.01 18.67 -52.90
CA LYS A 130 13.88 19.22 -52.13
C LYS A 130 12.54 18.61 -52.58
N SER A 131 12.35 18.42 -53.88
CA SER A 131 11.15 17.75 -54.42
C SER A 131 11.08 16.28 -53.97
N ILE A 132 12.20 15.57 -53.95
CA ILE A 132 12.29 14.22 -53.39
C ILE A 132 11.94 14.20 -51.90
N GLY A 133 12.40 15.20 -51.13
CA GLY A 133 12.00 15.41 -49.74
C GLY A 133 10.48 15.46 -49.54
N ASN A 134 9.77 16.18 -50.42
CA ASN A 134 8.30 16.22 -50.42
C ASN A 134 7.65 14.86 -50.73
N ILE A 135 8.27 14.05 -51.59
CA ILE A 135 7.78 12.68 -51.86
C ILE A 135 8.01 11.79 -50.64
N ILE A 136 9.18 11.87 -49.99
CA ILE A 136 9.47 11.17 -48.73
C ILE A 136 8.45 11.55 -47.65
N ARG A 137 8.06 12.82 -47.59
CA ARG A 137 7.01 13.32 -46.70
C ARG A 137 5.66 12.65 -46.96
N PHE A 138 5.28 12.48 -48.21
CA PHE A 138 4.07 11.72 -48.56
C PHE A 138 4.17 10.25 -48.12
N ILE A 139 5.33 9.61 -48.31
CA ILE A 139 5.56 8.22 -47.87
C ILE A 139 5.41 8.12 -46.36
N TYR A 140 6.01 9.05 -45.61
CA TYR A 140 5.88 9.14 -44.16
C TYR A 140 4.41 9.20 -43.71
N ASP A 141 3.61 10.07 -44.33
CA ASP A 141 2.19 10.27 -43.97
C ASP A 141 1.36 8.99 -44.10
N GLN A 142 1.59 8.22 -45.17
CA GLN A 142 0.93 6.93 -45.36
C GLN A 142 1.44 5.88 -44.35
N THR A 143 2.75 5.86 -44.15
CA THR A 143 3.44 4.88 -43.31
C THR A 143 3.04 5.02 -41.84
N ILE A 144 3.07 6.24 -41.30
CA ILE A 144 2.79 6.50 -39.88
C ILE A 144 1.33 6.14 -39.51
N THR A 145 0.39 6.43 -40.41
CA THR A 145 -1.03 6.12 -40.23
C THR A 145 -1.27 4.61 -40.18
N ASN A 146 -0.60 3.84 -41.05
CA ASN A 146 -0.73 2.39 -41.05
C ASN A 146 -0.12 1.76 -39.77
N ILE A 147 1.09 2.20 -39.38
CA ILE A 147 1.84 1.57 -38.28
C ILE A 147 1.19 1.83 -36.93
N VAL A 148 0.69 3.04 -36.67
CA VAL A 148 0.03 3.33 -35.39
C VAL A 148 -1.21 2.46 -35.19
N ASN A 149 -1.94 2.16 -36.28
CA ASN A 149 -3.16 1.36 -36.21
C ASN A 149 -2.89 -0.15 -36.16
N ASN A 150 -1.87 -0.64 -36.87
CA ASN A 150 -1.69 -2.08 -37.11
C ASN A 150 -0.42 -2.66 -36.43
N HIS A 151 0.65 -1.88 -36.28
CA HIS A 151 2.00 -2.38 -35.95
C HIS A 151 2.75 -1.48 -34.96
N SER A 152 2.09 -0.97 -33.91
CA SER A 152 2.65 0.03 -32.97
C SER A 152 3.97 -0.40 -32.30
N GLN A 153 4.22 -1.70 -32.15
CA GLN A 153 5.46 -2.24 -31.61
C GLN A 153 6.72 -1.91 -32.43
N TYR A 154 6.59 -1.68 -33.75
CA TYR A 154 7.70 -1.35 -34.64
C TYR A 154 7.82 0.15 -34.95
N LEU A 155 6.96 0.96 -34.34
CA LEU A 155 6.85 2.40 -34.58
C LEU A 155 8.20 3.11 -34.42
N ASN A 156 8.90 2.87 -33.31
CA ASN A 156 10.19 3.52 -33.05
C ASN A 156 11.24 3.15 -34.12
N THR A 157 11.26 1.89 -34.56
CA THR A 157 12.18 1.43 -35.60
C THR A 157 11.86 2.06 -36.95
N ILE A 158 10.59 2.18 -37.31
CA ILE A 158 10.21 2.77 -38.60
C ILE A 158 10.44 4.29 -38.61
N LEU A 159 10.24 4.96 -37.48
CA LEU A 159 10.62 6.37 -37.35
C LEU A 159 12.11 6.61 -37.59
N SER A 160 12.99 5.65 -37.27
CA SER A 160 14.43 5.81 -37.55
C SER A 160 14.77 5.81 -39.04
N PHE A 161 13.86 5.36 -39.91
CA PHE A 161 14.05 5.47 -41.37
C PHE A 161 14.07 6.91 -41.82
N TYR A 162 13.42 7.79 -41.07
CA TYR A 162 13.28 9.20 -41.36
C TYR A 162 14.26 10.01 -40.53
N SER A 163 15.36 9.43 -40.04
CA SER A 163 16.28 10.13 -39.14
C SER A 163 17.28 11.09 -39.82
N PHE A 164 17.19 11.29 -41.15
CA PHE A 164 18.01 12.23 -41.93
C PHE A 164 19.47 12.35 -41.41
N GLN A 165 20.14 11.21 -41.24
CA GLN A 165 21.52 11.16 -40.78
C GLN A 165 22.43 11.93 -41.73
N THR A 166 23.56 12.42 -41.20
CA THR A 166 24.56 13.13 -41.99
C THR A 166 24.96 12.33 -43.22
N THR A 167 24.76 12.94 -44.39
CA THR A 167 25.04 12.31 -45.67
C THR A 167 26.52 12.40 -46.03
N VAL A 168 27.01 11.41 -46.77
CA VAL A 168 28.43 11.24 -47.12
C VAL A 168 28.52 10.88 -48.61
N PRO A 169 29.49 11.41 -49.37
CA PRO A 169 30.52 12.36 -48.93
C PRO A 169 30.03 13.80 -48.75
N ASN A 170 28.93 14.21 -49.39
CA ASN A 170 28.43 15.58 -49.26
C ASN A 170 27.20 15.65 -48.34
N LYS A 171 27.35 16.35 -47.22
CA LYS A 171 26.30 16.53 -46.20
C LYS A 171 25.10 17.37 -46.65
N ALA A 172 25.30 18.28 -47.61
CA ALA A 172 24.27 19.22 -48.06
C ALA A 172 23.05 18.50 -48.68
N ILE A 173 23.25 17.29 -49.15
CA ILE A 173 22.21 16.47 -49.78
C ILE A 173 21.15 16.05 -48.77
N GLY A 174 21.58 15.62 -47.58
CA GLY A 174 20.67 15.33 -46.48
C GLY A 174 19.92 16.58 -46.02
N GLU A 175 20.59 17.74 -46.00
CA GLU A 175 19.97 19.03 -45.67
C GLU A 175 18.88 19.39 -46.69
N PHE A 176 19.12 19.25 -48.00
CA PHE A 176 18.12 19.51 -49.04
C PHE A 176 16.94 18.53 -49.01
N LEU A 177 17.20 17.25 -48.74
CA LEU A 177 16.12 16.26 -48.56
C LEU A 177 15.25 16.61 -47.35
N LEU A 178 15.87 17.00 -46.23
CA LEU A 178 15.16 17.40 -45.01
C LEU A 178 14.38 18.71 -45.21
N ASP A 179 14.98 19.71 -45.86
CA ASP A 179 14.31 20.96 -46.21
C ASP A 179 13.06 20.68 -47.04
N GLY A 180 13.18 19.83 -48.06
CA GLY A 180 12.06 19.35 -48.85
C GLY A 180 10.99 18.71 -47.98
N PHE A 181 11.37 17.74 -47.15
CA PHE A 181 10.44 17.05 -46.25
C PHE A 181 9.65 17.99 -45.33
N LEU A 182 10.31 19.02 -44.79
CA LEU A 182 9.72 20.00 -43.88
C LEU A 182 8.94 21.12 -44.60
N SER A 183 9.20 21.34 -45.89
CA SER A 183 8.59 22.42 -46.68
C SER A 183 7.14 22.16 -47.11
N SER A 184 6.64 20.94 -46.93
CA SER A 184 5.25 20.59 -47.26
C SER A 184 4.24 21.43 -46.47
N ASP A 185 3.19 21.89 -47.14
CA ASP A 185 2.09 22.66 -46.52
C ASP A 185 1.25 21.82 -45.54
N LYS A 186 1.40 20.49 -45.55
CA LYS A 186 0.65 19.60 -44.66
C LYS A 186 1.32 19.47 -43.31
N ASP A 187 0.48 19.40 -42.27
CA ASP A 187 0.94 19.19 -40.90
C ASP A 187 1.72 17.89 -40.73
N ILE A 188 2.71 17.94 -39.82
CA ILE A 188 3.49 16.77 -39.45
C ILE A 188 2.79 15.90 -38.45
N PHE A 189 2.24 14.74 -38.82
CA PHE A 189 1.54 13.91 -37.83
C PHE A 189 2.53 13.10 -36.99
N VAL A 190 2.40 13.14 -35.67
CA VAL A 190 3.25 12.37 -34.73
C VAL A 190 2.38 11.57 -33.76
N PRO A 191 2.88 10.40 -33.30
CA PRO A 191 2.19 9.57 -32.32
C PRO A 191 2.24 10.20 -30.93
N ILE A 192 1.10 10.30 -30.26
CA ILE A 192 0.96 10.80 -28.90
C ILE A 192 0.09 9.87 -28.06
N GLN A 193 0.23 10.02 -26.74
CA GLN A 193 -0.67 9.50 -25.73
C GLN A 193 -1.24 10.70 -24.95
N ARG A 194 -2.55 10.73 -24.70
CA ARG A 194 -3.17 11.85 -23.96
C ARG A 194 -3.27 11.55 -22.48
N CYS A 195 -3.65 10.34 -22.12
CA CYS A 195 -3.87 9.92 -20.75
C CYS A 195 -3.13 8.61 -20.45
N SER A 196 -2.79 8.40 -19.19
CA SER A 196 -2.12 7.17 -18.72
C SER A 196 -2.91 5.89 -18.98
N SER A 197 -4.24 6.01 -19.08
CA SER A 197 -5.17 4.91 -19.36
C SER A 197 -5.41 4.65 -20.87
N ASP A 198 -4.85 5.49 -21.75
CA ASP A 198 -4.98 5.27 -23.19
C ASP A 198 -4.11 4.08 -23.61
N ASN A 199 -4.76 3.00 -24.05
CA ASN A 199 -4.07 1.81 -24.54
C ASN A 199 -3.58 1.96 -26.00
N GLN A 200 -4.00 3.02 -26.70
CA GLN A 200 -3.71 3.24 -28.12
C GLN A 200 -3.10 4.61 -28.35
N LEU A 201 -2.12 4.67 -29.26
CA LEU A 201 -1.53 5.93 -29.71
C LEU A 201 -2.47 6.65 -30.67
N LEU A 202 -2.50 7.97 -30.56
CA LEU A 202 -3.23 8.84 -31.47
C LEU A 202 -2.24 9.61 -32.35
N LEU A 203 -2.67 9.96 -33.56
CA LEU A 203 -1.91 10.84 -34.44
C LEU A 203 -2.47 12.26 -34.39
N ILE A 204 -1.60 13.22 -34.13
CA ILE A 204 -1.94 14.64 -34.17
C ILE A 204 -0.85 15.44 -34.90
N PRO A 205 -1.15 16.66 -35.39
CA PRO A 205 -0.13 17.58 -35.84
C PRO A 205 0.96 17.81 -34.78
N SER A 206 2.22 17.75 -35.19
CA SER A 206 3.41 17.79 -34.33
C SER A 206 3.51 19.08 -33.54
N ARG A 207 3.03 20.17 -34.14
CA ARG A 207 2.94 21.49 -33.52
C ARG A 207 1.94 21.55 -32.37
N HIS A 208 1.07 20.55 -32.22
CA HIS A 208 0.15 20.39 -31.10
C HIS A 208 0.60 19.30 -30.11
N ALA A 209 1.72 18.63 -30.39
CA ALA A 209 2.28 17.60 -29.52
C ALA A 209 3.36 18.19 -28.62
N TYR A 210 3.45 17.64 -27.40
CA TYR A 210 4.47 17.99 -26.43
C TYR A 210 5.50 16.88 -26.30
N LEU A 211 6.78 17.25 -26.29
CA LEU A 211 7.85 16.30 -26.02
C LEU A 211 7.93 16.01 -24.52
N SER A 212 7.80 14.75 -24.14
CA SER A 212 8.00 14.30 -22.77
C SER A 212 9.48 14.35 -22.38
N ASN A 213 9.80 14.98 -21.25
CA ASN A 213 11.15 15.00 -20.69
C ASN A 213 11.40 13.87 -19.68
N SER A 214 10.37 13.08 -19.33
CA SER A 214 10.46 12.05 -18.30
C SER A 214 9.32 11.04 -18.44
N LYS A 215 9.66 9.74 -18.34
CA LYS A 215 8.72 8.61 -18.36
C LYS A 215 7.59 8.69 -17.32
N TYR A 216 7.77 9.48 -16.26
CA TYR A 216 6.75 9.63 -15.23
C TYR A 216 5.60 10.54 -15.67
N LEU A 217 5.87 11.52 -16.53
CA LEU A 217 4.88 12.51 -16.97
C LEU A 217 3.70 11.87 -17.69
N GLU A 218 3.97 10.91 -18.57
CA GLU A 218 2.95 10.15 -19.31
C GLU A 218 1.96 9.41 -18.40
N LYS A 219 2.33 9.17 -17.14
CA LYS A 219 1.51 8.40 -16.20
C LYS A 219 0.53 9.26 -15.39
N PHE A 220 0.65 10.59 -15.43
CA PHE A 220 -0.23 11.47 -14.66
C PHE A 220 -0.68 12.73 -15.40
N LEU A 221 0.04 13.17 -16.44
CA LEU A 221 -0.36 14.34 -17.23
C LEU A 221 -1.33 13.94 -18.33
N SER A 222 -2.51 14.57 -18.32
CA SER A 222 -3.55 14.40 -19.33
C SER A 222 -3.42 15.42 -20.49
N ILE A 223 -2.29 15.40 -21.21
CA ILE A 223 -1.99 16.29 -22.35
C ILE A 223 -1.41 15.48 -23.52
N PRO A 224 -1.42 15.98 -24.78
CA PRO A 224 -0.90 15.21 -25.91
C PRO A 224 0.62 15.08 -25.89
N LEU A 225 1.13 14.13 -25.11
CA LEU A 225 2.55 13.83 -24.95
C LEU A 225 3.00 12.82 -26.01
N ILE A 226 4.15 13.07 -26.63
CA ILE A 226 4.89 12.02 -27.32
C ILE A 226 5.50 11.12 -26.25
N PRO A 227 5.21 9.80 -26.24
CA PRO A 227 5.76 8.88 -25.24
C PRO A 227 7.29 8.97 -25.15
N PHE A 228 7.85 8.87 -23.94
CA PHE A 228 9.25 9.19 -23.66
C PHE A 228 10.21 8.43 -24.57
N ASP A 229 9.98 7.13 -24.74
CA ASP A 229 10.83 6.26 -25.57
C ASP A 229 10.78 6.63 -27.07
N ILE A 230 9.59 7.02 -27.57
CA ILE A 230 9.43 7.53 -28.94
C ILE A 230 10.07 8.92 -29.06
N GLY A 231 9.96 9.73 -28.01
CA GLY A 231 10.59 11.04 -27.90
C GLY A 231 12.09 10.99 -28.11
N GLN A 232 12.77 9.91 -27.69
CA GLN A 232 14.21 9.72 -27.89
C GLN A 232 14.61 9.35 -29.33
N ASN A 233 13.65 9.11 -30.23
CA ASN A 233 13.95 8.79 -31.61
C ASN A 233 14.63 9.95 -32.35
N GLU A 234 15.64 9.65 -33.19
CA GLU A 234 16.39 10.65 -33.96
C GLU A 234 15.49 11.53 -34.84
N PHE A 235 14.45 10.96 -35.46
CA PHE A 235 13.50 11.74 -36.25
C PHE A 235 12.70 12.73 -35.39
N ILE A 236 12.26 12.32 -34.19
CA ILE A 236 11.57 13.22 -33.26
C ILE A 236 12.51 14.32 -32.77
N GLN A 237 13.79 14.02 -32.55
CA GLN A 237 14.80 15.04 -32.23
C GLN A 237 15.04 16.02 -33.39
N ILE A 238 15.00 15.57 -34.65
CA ILE A 238 15.04 16.47 -35.82
C ILE A 238 13.84 17.41 -35.82
N LEU A 239 12.64 16.89 -35.61
CA LEU A 239 11.43 17.72 -35.53
C LEU A 239 11.52 18.73 -34.37
N ARG A 240 12.08 18.33 -33.23
CA ARG A 240 12.37 19.22 -32.10
C ARG A 240 13.36 20.32 -32.47
N HIS A 241 14.51 19.98 -33.07
CA HIS A 241 15.53 20.96 -33.49
C HIS A 241 15.00 21.96 -34.52
N ASN A 242 14.10 21.52 -35.39
CA ASN A 242 13.43 22.36 -36.39
C ASN A 242 12.16 23.04 -35.86
N LYS A 243 11.93 23.04 -34.54
CA LYS A 243 10.78 23.69 -33.86
C LYS A 243 9.41 23.25 -34.40
N GLN A 244 9.30 22.01 -34.86
CA GLN A 244 8.04 21.40 -35.31
C GLN A 244 7.27 20.72 -34.17
N ILE A 245 7.87 20.54 -32.99
CA ILE A 245 7.25 19.96 -31.78
C ILE A 245 7.38 20.94 -30.63
N GLN A 246 6.36 21.04 -29.76
CA GLN A 246 6.42 21.91 -28.59
C GLN A 246 7.25 21.27 -27.47
N GLU A 247 8.09 22.07 -26.82
CA GLU A 247 8.74 21.68 -25.58
C GLU A 247 7.79 21.87 -24.41
N LEU A 248 7.79 20.91 -23.49
CA LEU A 248 6.98 20.98 -22.29
C LEU A 248 7.60 21.95 -21.28
N THR A 249 6.89 23.03 -20.95
CA THR A 249 7.32 24.00 -19.94
C THR A 249 6.77 23.66 -18.56
N ASN A 250 7.50 24.07 -17.52
CA ASN A 250 7.05 23.93 -16.13
C ASN A 250 5.69 24.62 -15.88
N GLU A 251 5.41 25.72 -16.57
CA GLU A 251 4.12 26.43 -16.48
C GLU A 251 2.96 25.56 -16.98
N ILE A 252 3.10 24.91 -18.13
CA ILE A 252 2.07 24.01 -18.69
C ILE A 252 1.81 22.85 -17.73
N ILE A 253 2.87 22.25 -17.17
CA ILE A 253 2.77 21.16 -16.20
C ILE A 253 1.99 21.61 -14.98
N ARG A 254 2.34 22.77 -14.43
CA ARG A 254 1.68 23.34 -13.24
C ARG A 254 0.22 23.66 -13.49
N GLU A 255 -0.12 24.31 -14.61
CA GLU A 255 -1.52 24.59 -14.97
C GLU A 255 -2.34 23.30 -15.03
N LYS A 256 -1.78 22.23 -15.59
CA LYS A 256 -2.47 20.94 -15.65
C LYS A 256 -2.58 20.24 -14.31
N ILE A 257 -1.56 20.33 -13.45
CA ILE A 257 -1.64 19.83 -12.08
C ILE A 257 -2.78 20.51 -11.34
N ARG A 258 -2.90 21.85 -11.46
CA ARG A 258 -3.94 22.64 -10.81
C ARG A 258 -5.36 22.30 -11.27
N GLU A 259 -5.53 21.87 -12.51
CA GLU A 259 -6.83 21.45 -13.07
C GLU A 259 -7.18 19.99 -12.73
N SER A 260 -6.24 19.21 -12.21
CA SER A 260 -6.36 17.75 -12.07
C SER A 260 -6.61 17.31 -10.63
N ILE A 261 -7.36 16.21 -10.48
CA ILE A 261 -7.48 15.47 -9.23
C ILE A 261 -6.83 14.11 -9.44
N PHE A 262 -5.72 13.89 -8.75
CA PHE A 262 -4.87 12.72 -8.92
C PHE A 262 -5.44 11.49 -8.22
N LEU A 263 -5.37 10.35 -8.91
CA LEU A 263 -5.55 9.02 -8.30
C LEU A 263 -4.25 8.52 -7.66
N TYR A 264 -4.33 7.41 -6.93
CA TYR A 264 -3.20 6.78 -6.24
C TYR A 264 -1.96 6.63 -7.13
N ASP A 265 -2.09 5.94 -8.27
CA ASP A 265 -0.95 5.68 -9.15
C ASP A 265 -0.40 6.97 -9.78
N GLU A 266 -1.28 7.90 -10.14
CA GLU A 266 -0.89 9.17 -10.75
C GLU A 266 -0.10 10.04 -9.75
N LEU A 267 -0.54 10.10 -8.49
CA LEU A 267 0.16 10.81 -7.43
C LEU A 267 1.56 10.23 -7.19
N VAL A 268 1.68 8.89 -7.12
CA VAL A 268 2.98 8.22 -6.93
C VAL A 268 3.93 8.59 -8.08
N ASN A 269 3.46 8.58 -9.32
CA ASN A 269 4.28 8.95 -10.47
C ASN A 269 4.65 10.46 -10.48
N LEU A 270 3.73 11.33 -10.07
CA LEU A 270 4.01 12.76 -9.91
C LEU A 270 5.08 13.02 -8.85
N LEU A 271 5.00 12.34 -7.69
CA LEU A 271 6.01 12.47 -6.64
C LEU A 271 7.37 11.93 -7.11
N HIS A 272 7.39 10.80 -7.82
CA HIS A 272 8.63 10.30 -8.44
C HIS A 272 9.22 11.31 -9.42
N TRP A 273 8.39 11.91 -10.27
CA TRP A 273 8.83 12.94 -11.21
C TRP A 273 9.50 14.12 -10.48
N LEU A 274 8.89 14.62 -9.41
CA LEU A 274 9.44 15.68 -8.56
C LEU A 274 10.79 15.30 -7.93
N CYS A 275 10.95 14.05 -7.50
CA CYS A 275 12.19 13.58 -6.89
C CYS A 275 13.32 13.39 -7.92
N THR A 276 13.00 12.89 -9.12
CA THR A 276 14.00 12.57 -10.14
C THR A 276 14.46 13.76 -10.96
N ASN A 277 13.62 14.79 -11.10
CA ASN A 277 13.97 15.95 -11.90
C ASN A 277 14.82 16.95 -11.13
N ILE A 278 15.66 17.67 -11.88
CA ILE A 278 16.48 18.76 -11.37
C ILE A 278 15.70 20.05 -11.60
N PHE A 279 15.33 20.71 -10.51
CA PHE A 279 14.72 22.03 -10.53
C PHE A 279 15.74 23.04 -10.02
N GLU A 280 15.82 24.20 -10.68
CA GLU A 280 16.71 25.29 -10.26
C GLU A 280 16.23 25.93 -8.95
N ASP A 281 14.91 25.93 -8.72
CA ASP A 281 14.28 26.55 -7.56
C ASP A 281 13.47 25.54 -6.74
N ASN A 282 13.85 25.38 -5.48
CA ASN A 282 13.11 24.58 -4.50
C ASN A 282 11.71 25.16 -4.19
N SER A 283 11.48 26.44 -4.47
CA SER A 283 10.17 27.08 -4.33
C SER A 283 9.14 26.48 -5.30
N TYR A 284 9.58 26.01 -6.47
CA TYR A 284 8.71 25.40 -7.47
C TYR A 284 8.06 24.11 -6.94
N ILE A 285 8.86 23.25 -6.28
CA ILE A 285 8.35 22.00 -5.69
C ILE A 285 7.31 22.32 -4.62
N LYS A 286 7.59 23.28 -3.72
CA LYS A 286 6.63 23.69 -2.68
C LYS A 286 5.33 24.23 -3.28
N THR A 287 5.44 25.03 -4.34
CA THR A 287 4.28 25.60 -5.05
C THR A 287 3.46 24.49 -5.71
N ILE A 288 4.10 23.51 -6.36
CA ILE A 288 3.39 22.36 -6.91
C ILE A 288 2.69 21.58 -5.80
N LEU A 289 3.40 21.26 -4.71
CA LEU A 289 2.82 20.48 -3.62
C LEU A 289 1.57 21.15 -3.04
N SER A 290 1.53 22.49 -2.98
CA SER A 290 0.34 23.22 -2.54
C SER A 290 -0.86 23.15 -3.49
N GLU A 291 -0.65 22.78 -4.77
CA GLU A 291 -1.70 22.79 -5.80
C GLU A 291 -2.25 21.40 -6.12
N ILE A 292 -1.74 20.34 -5.49
CA ILE A 292 -2.16 18.97 -5.77
C ILE A 292 -3.38 18.59 -4.92
N TYR A 293 -4.41 18.13 -5.64
CA TYR A 293 -5.57 17.47 -5.08
C TYR A 293 -5.51 15.97 -5.36
N TYR A 294 -5.70 15.14 -4.33
CA TYR A 294 -5.57 13.69 -4.40
C TYR A 294 -6.82 12.97 -3.89
N ARG A 295 -7.17 11.83 -4.50
CA ARG A 295 -8.14 10.88 -3.96
C ARG A 295 -7.63 9.46 -4.18
N GLU A 296 -7.80 8.59 -3.19
CA GLU A 296 -7.33 7.19 -3.26
C GLU A 296 -8.10 6.37 -4.30
N THR A 297 -9.42 6.56 -4.37
CA THR A 297 -10.30 5.96 -5.38
C THR A 297 -11.25 6.99 -5.95
N SER A 298 -11.96 6.64 -7.03
CA SER A 298 -12.94 7.55 -7.64
C SER A 298 -14.09 7.96 -6.70
N GLN A 299 -14.33 7.19 -5.62
CA GLN A 299 -15.39 7.42 -4.64
C GLN A 299 -14.88 7.99 -3.30
N SER A 300 -13.57 8.10 -3.09
CA SER A 300 -13.00 8.62 -1.84
C SER A 300 -13.04 10.15 -1.78
N THR A 301 -12.94 10.70 -0.56
CA THR A 301 -12.81 12.14 -0.33
C THR A 301 -11.52 12.69 -0.92
N ILE A 302 -11.57 13.95 -1.38
CA ILE A 302 -10.42 14.66 -1.92
C ILE A 302 -9.57 15.21 -0.76
N ILE A 303 -8.25 15.10 -0.88
CA ILE A 303 -7.24 15.53 0.07
C ILE A 303 -6.34 16.57 -0.62
N GLU A 304 -6.04 17.66 0.08
CA GLU A 304 -5.12 18.71 -0.36
C GLU A 304 -3.70 18.43 0.15
N LEU A 305 -2.70 18.42 -0.74
CA LEU A 305 -1.31 18.14 -0.37
C LEU A 305 -0.60 19.31 0.32
N GLU A 306 -1.07 20.57 0.20
CA GLU A 306 -0.45 21.74 0.85
C GLU A 306 -0.27 21.54 2.36
N ASN A 307 -1.25 20.86 2.97
CA ASN A 307 -1.28 20.66 4.39
C ASN A 307 -0.37 19.50 4.83
N ILE A 308 0.28 18.76 3.92
CA ILE A 308 1.10 17.60 4.26
C ILE A 308 2.50 18.05 4.67
N GLU A 309 2.81 17.86 5.95
CA GLU A 309 4.11 18.18 6.56
C GLU A 309 4.90 16.91 6.93
N PHE A 310 4.16 15.82 7.16
CA PHE A 310 4.69 14.59 7.72
C PHE A 310 4.52 13.42 6.76
N TYR A 311 5.39 12.43 6.86
CA TYR A 311 5.22 11.14 6.17
C TYR A 311 5.18 9.99 7.18
N ASN A 312 4.30 9.02 6.92
CA ASN A 312 4.09 7.88 7.80
C ASN A 312 4.98 6.69 7.43
N ILE A 313 5.79 6.22 8.40
CA ILE A 313 6.60 4.99 8.28
C ILE A 313 5.94 3.82 9.00
N LEU A 314 4.97 4.09 9.86
CA LEU A 314 4.26 3.06 10.60
C LEU A 314 3.26 2.41 9.63
N ASN A 315 3.45 1.13 9.32
CA ASN A 315 2.54 0.35 8.48
C ASN A 315 1.20 0.09 9.21
N LEU A 316 0.47 1.17 9.49
CA LEU A 316 -0.83 1.11 10.12
C LEU A 316 -1.86 0.58 9.14
N PRO A 317 -2.80 -0.26 9.58
CA PRO A 317 -3.91 -0.70 8.74
C PRO A 317 -4.73 0.49 8.25
N LEU A 318 -5.18 0.43 6.98
CA LEU A 318 -5.99 1.48 6.32
C LEU A 318 -7.30 1.81 7.05
N ILE A 319 -7.78 0.91 7.91
CA ILE A 319 -9.00 1.13 8.69
C ILE A 319 -8.85 2.22 9.75
N VAL A 320 -7.61 2.54 10.14
CA VAL A 320 -7.31 3.57 11.13
C VAL A 320 -6.95 4.86 10.38
N PRO A 321 -7.69 5.97 10.59
CA PRO A 321 -7.46 7.20 9.85
C PRO A 321 -6.12 7.84 10.22
N LEU A 322 -5.44 8.40 9.23
CA LEU A 322 -4.26 9.24 9.44
C LEU A 322 -4.67 10.71 9.54
N PRO A 323 -3.89 11.55 10.25
CA PRO A 323 -4.05 13.00 10.18
C PRO A 323 -3.96 13.50 8.73
N SER A 324 -4.74 14.54 8.40
CA SER A 324 -4.76 15.10 7.04
C SER A 324 -3.43 15.71 6.58
N ASN A 325 -2.51 15.98 7.51
CA ASN A 325 -1.18 16.50 7.24
C ASN A 325 -0.10 15.41 7.10
N VAL A 326 -0.50 14.15 6.92
CA VAL A 326 0.40 13.00 6.86
C VAL A 326 0.26 12.26 5.54
N LEU A 327 1.38 12.07 4.82
CA LEU A 327 1.45 11.21 3.65
C LEU A 327 1.33 9.73 4.06
N PRO A 328 0.35 8.98 3.53
CA PRO A 328 0.14 7.57 3.84
C PRO A 328 1.33 6.65 3.50
N SER A 329 1.49 5.57 4.26
CA SER A 329 2.64 4.66 4.14
C SER A 329 2.68 3.91 2.80
N ASN A 330 1.53 3.61 2.20
CA ASN A 330 1.46 2.99 0.87
C ASN A 330 2.13 3.85 -0.21
N ILE A 331 1.96 5.18 -0.19
CA ILE A 331 2.64 6.12 -1.09
C ILE A 331 4.12 6.26 -0.72
N VAL A 332 4.41 6.44 0.57
CA VAL A 332 5.76 6.63 1.11
C VAL A 332 6.69 5.48 0.73
N ASN A 333 6.19 4.24 0.75
CA ASN A 333 6.96 3.04 0.43
C ASN A 333 7.50 3.01 -1.01
N HIS A 334 6.96 3.83 -1.92
CA HIS A 334 7.47 3.96 -3.28
C HIS A 334 8.64 4.94 -3.39
N ILE A 335 8.85 5.82 -2.40
CA ILE A 335 9.82 6.92 -2.47
C ILE A 335 10.93 6.69 -1.45
N SER A 336 12.18 7.02 -1.82
CA SER A 336 13.30 6.89 -0.89
C SER A 336 13.20 7.90 0.27
N GLN A 337 13.71 7.53 1.45
CA GLN A 337 13.70 8.43 2.60
C GLN A 337 14.48 9.73 2.32
N GLU A 338 15.59 9.63 1.58
CA GLU A 338 16.39 10.79 1.21
C GLU A 338 15.59 11.76 0.33
N ASP A 339 14.82 11.25 -0.63
CA ASP A 339 13.98 12.08 -1.50
C ASP A 339 12.82 12.73 -0.74
N LEU A 340 12.17 11.99 0.16
CA LEU A 340 11.09 12.53 1.00
C LEU A 340 11.58 13.73 1.82
N GLU A 341 12.76 13.61 2.44
CA GLU A 341 13.30 14.64 3.33
C GLU A 341 13.96 15.79 2.56
N LYS A 342 14.77 15.51 1.53
CA LYS A 342 15.57 16.52 0.82
C LYS A 342 14.86 17.15 -0.38
N LYS A 343 14.03 16.38 -1.10
CA LYS A 343 13.37 16.85 -2.33
C LYS A 343 11.94 17.33 -2.05
N LEU A 344 11.19 16.57 -1.25
CA LEU A 344 9.80 16.90 -0.93
C LEU A 344 9.65 17.70 0.37
N PHE A 345 10.74 17.91 1.12
CA PHE A 345 10.77 18.68 2.38
C PHE A 345 9.82 18.15 3.46
N LEU A 346 9.52 16.85 3.43
CA LEU A 346 8.65 16.19 4.40
C LEU A 346 9.45 15.72 5.61
N THR A 347 8.80 15.67 6.77
CA THR A 347 9.43 15.19 8.01
C THR A 347 8.80 13.88 8.47
N LYS A 348 9.60 13.02 9.12
CA LYS A 348 9.06 11.77 9.68
C LYS A 348 7.99 12.08 10.73
N LEU A 349 6.80 11.48 10.61
CA LEU A 349 5.72 11.66 11.58
C LEU A 349 6.18 11.34 13.01
N PRO A 350 6.22 12.33 13.92
CA PRO A 350 6.52 12.06 15.31
C PRO A 350 5.36 11.31 15.97
N ILE A 351 5.68 10.21 16.67
CA ILE A 351 4.67 9.36 17.33
C ILE A 351 3.76 10.14 18.28
N ARG A 352 4.30 11.19 18.93
CA ARG A 352 3.55 12.08 19.81
C ARG A 352 2.36 12.76 19.10
N ASN A 353 2.57 13.24 17.88
CA ASN A 353 1.52 13.94 17.14
C ASN A 353 0.42 12.95 16.73
N LEU A 354 0.81 11.73 16.34
CA LEU A 354 -0.13 10.67 16.00
C LEU A 354 -0.99 10.24 17.18
N ILE A 355 -0.39 10.03 18.37
CA ILE A 355 -1.17 9.71 19.57
C ILE A 355 -2.11 10.86 19.94
N GLN A 356 -1.63 12.11 19.89
CA GLN A 356 -2.46 13.27 20.20
C GLN A 356 -3.67 13.37 19.25
N PHE A 357 -3.51 13.01 17.98
CA PHE A 357 -4.60 12.93 17.02
C PHE A 357 -5.67 11.90 17.41
N TYR A 358 -5.27 10.67 17.78
CA TYR A 358 -6.23 9.65 18.20
C TYR A 358 -6.93 9.97 19.52
N LEU A 359 -6.33 10.77 20.40
CA LEU A 359 -6.95 11.19 21.66
C LEU A 359 -8.00 12.31 21.50
N LEU A 360 -8.14 12.89 20.30
CA LEU A 360 -9.14 13.92 20.04
C LEU A 360 -10.57 13.36 20.21
N PRO A 361 -11.53 14.16 20.75
CA PRO A 361 -12.92 13.71 20.93
C PRO A 361 -13.57 13.16 19.67
N THR A 362 -13.20 13.70 18.50
CA THR A 362 -13.69 13.25 17.20
C THR A 362 -13.28 11.82 16.84
N GLN A 363 -12.21 11.29 17.45
CA GLN A 363 -11.67 9.96 17.17
C GLN A 363 -12.04 8.92 18.24
N HIS A 364 -12.78 9.29 19.29
CA HIS A 364 -13.10 8.38 20.39
C HIS A 364 -13.91 7.15 19.96
N TYR A 365 -14.68 7.26 18.87
CA TYR A 365 -15.41 6.12 18.27
C TYR A 365 -14.49 4.97 17.86
N LEU A 366 -13.23 5.24 17.51
CA LEU A 366 -12.24 4.21 17.16
C LEU A 366 -11.91 3.29 18.33
N PHE A 367 -12.07 3.76 19.57
CA PHE A 367 -11.84 2.95 20.77
C PHE A 367 -13.07 2.10 21.15
N GLU A 368 -14.24 2.38 20.59
CA GLU A 368 -15.46 1.61 20.89
C GLU A 368 -15.59 0.35 20.03
N ASN A 369 -14.84 0.26 18.93
CA ASN A 369 -14.77 -0.94 18.10
C ASN A 369 -13.57 -1.79 18.53
N GLU A 370 -13.79 -3.09 18.73
CA GLU A 370 -12.80 -4.06 19.19
C GLU A 370 -11.53 -4.06 18.33
N PHE A 371 -11.66 -4.10 17.01
CA PHE A 371 -10.50 -4.25 16.12
C PHE A 371 -9.62 -2.99 16.13
N THR A 372 -10.22 -1.82 15.95
CA THR A 372 -9.49 -0.55 15.93
C THR A 372 -8.92 -0.19 17.30
N SER A 373 -9.66 -0.49 18.38
CA SER A 373 -9.16 -0.27 19.74
C SER A 373 -7.92 -1.11 20.02
N ASN A 374 -7.91 -2.38 19.61
CA ASN A 374 -6.76 -3.28 19.80
C ASN A 374 -5.50 -2.74 19.12
N ILE A 375 -5.63 -2.29 17.87
CA ILE A 375 -4.51 -1.70 17.11
C ILE A 375 -3.98 -0.44 17.81
N LEU A 376 -4.88 0.46 18.23
CA LEU A 376 -4.49 1.72 18.87
C LEU A 376 -3.85 1.50 20.25
N LEU A 377 -4.43 0.62 21.08
CA LEU A 377 -3.86 0.27 22.37
C LEU A 377 -2.50 -0.41 22.23
N HIS A 378 -2.33 -1.27 21.21
CA HIS A 378 -1.05 -1.89 20.92
C HIS A 378 0.01 -0.83 20.57
N LEU A 379 -0.33 0.12 19.70
CA LEU A 379 0.55 1.24 19.37
C LEU A 379 0.90 2.05 20.63
N PHE A 380 -0.06 2.32 21.51
CA PHE A 380 0.20 3.08 22.74
C PHE A 380 1.11 2.29 23.69
N SER A 381 0.90 0.97 23.81
CA SER A 381 1.74 0.07 24.61
C SER A 381 3.18 0.01 24.11
N GLN A 382 3.40 -0.06 22.80
CA GLN A 382 4.75 -0.12 22.21
C GLN A 382 5.58 1.13 22.54
N TYR A 383 4.95 2.30 22.46
CA TYR A 383 5.62 3.59 22.65
C TYR A 383 5.48 4.15 24.07
N TRP A 384 4.87 3.40 24.99
CA TRP A 384 4.53 3.85 26.35
C TRP A 384 5.72 4.46 27.09
N ASN A 385 6.88 3.80 27.04
CA ASN A 385 8.10 4.21 27.75
C ASN A 385 8.79 5.44 27.14
N GLN A 386 8.37 5.91 25.96
CA GLN A 386 8.96 7.06 25.28
C GLN A 386 8.27 8.39 25.64
N PHE A 387 7.13 8.34 26.34
CA PHE A 387 6.37 9.54 26.71
C PHE A 387 6.84 10.16 28.03
N ASN A 388 6.72 11.48 28.12
CA ASN A 388 6.92 12.19 29.39
C ASN A 388 5.73 11.96 30.34
N THR A 389 5.95 12.23 31.63
CA THR A 389 4.95 12.01 32.70
C THR A 389 3.63 12.74 32.46
N ASN A 390 3.67 13.97 31.92
CA ASN A 390 2.45 14.73 31.61
C ASN A 390 1.62 14.09 30.48
N ASN A 391 2.24 13.65 29.38
CA ASN A 391 1.52 12.98 28.29
C ASN A 391 0.95 11.64 28.76
N LEU A 392 1.71 10.88 29.57
CA LEU A 392 1.24 9.62 30.16
C LEU A 392 -0.01 9.84 31.04
N ASN A 393 -0.01 10.88 31.88
CA ASN A 393 -1.16 11.21 32.71
C ASN A 393 -2.38 11.59 31.86
N ASN A 394 -2.19 12.38 30.80
CA ASN A 394 -3.27 12.73 29.88
C ASN A 394 -3.86 11.50 29.17
N ILE A 395 -3.02 10.59 28.67
CA ILE A 395 -3.47 9.34 28.05
C ILE A 395 -4.29 8.52 29.05
N LYS A 396 -3.83 8.36 30.29
CA LYS A 396 -4.58 7.65 31.35
C LYS A 396 -5.93 8.27 31.64
N ILE A 397 -6.00 9.60 31.76
CA ILE A 397 -7.25 10.31 32.06
C ILE A 397 -8.28 10.13 30.94
N ILE A 398 -7.84 10.11 29.67
CA ILE A 398 -8.73 9.94 28.53
C ILE A 398 -9.17 8.47 28.42
N LEU A 399 -8.22 7.54 28.39
CA LEU A 399 -8.53 6.12 28.23
C LEU A 399 -9.38 5.56 29.38
N SER A 400 -9.19 6.01 30.62
CA SER A 400 -10.01 5.56 31.76
C SER A 400 -11.51 5.89 31.63
N LYS A 401 -11.86 6.84 30.77
CA LYS A 401 -13.25 7.26 30.51
C LYS A 401 -13.87 6.56 29.28
N LEU A 402 -13.06 5.90 28.45
CA LEU A 402 -13.50 5.27 27.21
C LEU A 402 -13.69 3.77 27.40
N LYS A 403 -14.71 3.19 26.76
CA LYS A 403 -14.92 1.73 26.73
C LYS A 403 -13.96 1.10 25.72
N CYS A 404 -12.67 1.16 25.99
CA CYS A 404 -11.62 0.79 25.05
C CYS A 404 -11.13 -0.66 25.17
N ILE A 405 -11.48 -1.39 26.24
CA ILE A 405 -10.94 -2.74 26.48
C ILE A 405 -11.91 -3.79 25.98
N SER A 406 -11.47 -4.65 25.05
CA SER A 406 -12.23 -5.83 24.63
C SER A 406 -12.21 -6.89 25.72
N THR A 407 -13.40 -7.39 26.06
CA THR A 407 -13.59 -8.47 27.02
C THR A 407 -14.57 -9.51 26.50
N ASN A 408 -14.65 -10.66 27.18
CA ASN A 408 -15.67 -11.70 26.94
C ASN A 408 -17.12 -11.18 27.10
N GLN A 409 -17.32 -9.98 27.65
CA GLN A 409 -18.61 -9.30 27.80
C GLN A 409 -18.70 -8.02 26.94
N GLY A 410 -17.93 -7.97 25.85
CA GLY A 410 -17.83 -6.83 24.94
C GLY A 410 -16.91 -5.73 25.45
N MET A 411 -17.04 -4.53 24.88
CA MET A 411 -16.17 -3.39 25.19
C MET A 411 -16.49 -2.76 26.54
N LYS A 412 -15.50 -2.71 27.43
CA LYS A 412 -15.62 -2.22 28.82
C LYS A 412 -14.58 -1.13 29.13
N LEU A 413 -14.83 -0.41 30.23
CA LEU A 413 -13.87 0.55 30.78
C LEU A 413 -12.63 -0.18 31.33
N PRO A 414 -11.43 0.41 31.31
CA PRO A 414 -10.24 -0.19 31.92
C PRO A 414 -10.47 -0.64 33.36
N GLN A 415 -11.07 0.21 34.19
CA GLN A 415 -11.36 -0.08 35.60
C GLN A 415 -12.34 -1.24 35.84
N GLN A 416 -13.10 -1.63 34.81
CA GLN A 416 -14.06 -2.73 34.86
C GLN A 416 -13.51 -4.01 34.22
N SER A 417 -12.28 -4.00 33.70
CA SER A 417 -11.73 -5.09 32.91
C SER A 417 -10.63 -5.82 33.68
N TYR A 418 -10.64 -7.16 33.61
CA TYR A 418 -9.69 -8.01 34.32
C TYR A 418 -8.68 -8.65 33.38
N ILE A 419 -7.38 -8.53 33.69
CA ILE A 419 -6.31 -9.19 32.94
C ILE A 419 -6.45 -10.71 33.13
N SER A 420 -6.50 -11.46 32.03
CA SER A 420 -6.71 -12.91 32.04
C SER A 420 -5.63 -13.65 32.83
N SER A 421 -6.04 -14.59 33.69
CA SER A 421 -5.22 -15.44 34.53
C SER A 421 -5.93 -16.78 34.75
N ALA A 422 -5.17 -17.87 34.93
CA ALA A 422 -5.69 -19.23 34.89
C ALA A 422 -6.79 -19.56 35.93
N ASN A 423 -6.99 -18.71 36.94
CA ASN A 423 -7.90 -18.95 38.06
C ASN A 423 -9.10 -17.97 38.11
N LEU A 424 -9.32 -17.16 37.07
CA LEU A 424 -10.43 -16.20 37.02
C LEU A 424 -11.74 -16.87 36.58
N SER A 425 -12.83 -16.55 37.29
CA SER A 425 -14.18 -17.03 36.93
C SER A 425 -14.64 -16.47 35.57
N LYS A 426 -15.34 -17.30 34.80
CA LYS A 426 -15.86 -16.94 33.46
C LYS A 426 -16.89 -15.79 33.49
N ASP A 427 -17.44 -15.50 34.67
CA ASP A 427 -18.47 -14.48 34.87
C ASP A 427 -17.91 -13.05 34.97
N LEU A 428 -16.59 -12.90 35.08
CA LEU A 428 -15.93 -11.60 35.07
C LEU A 428 -15.63 -11.13 33.63
N PRO A 429 -15.66 -9.81 33.37
CA PRO A 429 -15.24 -9.20 32.10
C PRO A 429 -13.71 -9.36 31.93
N GLN A 430 -13.32 -10.51 31.38
CA GLN A 430 -11.94 -10.89 31.15
C GLN A 430 -11.48 -10.35 29.80
N ILE A 431 -10.29 -9.74 29.81
CA ILE A 431 -9.62 -9.26 28.62
C ILE A 431 -9.41 -10.41 27.64
N THR A 432 -9.95 -10.27 26.43
CA THR A 432 -9.92 -11.29 25.36
C THR A 432 -8.73 -11.14 24.41
N PHE A 433 -7.75 -10.30 24.72
CA PHE A 433 -6.59 -10.12 23.84
C PHE A 433 -5.80 -11.42 23.71
N ASP A 434 -5.73 -11.94 22.49
CA ASP A 434 -4.87 -13.07 22.17
C ASP A 434 -3.40 -12.63 22.27
N MET A 435 -2.69 -13.11 23.29
CA MET A 435 -1.24 -12.91 23.46
C MET A 435 -0.41 -13.49 22.31
N SER A 436 -1.02 -14.32 21.45
CA SER A 436 -0.44 -14.90 20.24
C SER A 436 -0.74 -14.10 18.96
N SER A 437 -1.49 -13.00 19.04
CA SER A 437 -1.79 -12.13 17.90
C SER A 437 -0.66 -11.12 17.63
N GLU A 438 -0.61 -10.56 16.42
CA GLU A 438 0.36 -9.52 16.03
C GLU A 438 0.27 -8.25 16.91
N TYR A 439 -0.86 -8.04 17.61
CA TYR A 439 -1.14 -6.84 18.41
C TYR A 439 -1.08 -7.12 19.93
N SER A 440 0.02 -7.73 20.40
CA SER A 440 0.20 -8.06 21.83
C SER A 440 0.34 -6.82 22.72
N LEU A 441 -0.30 -6.83 23.90
CA LEU A 441 -0.31 -5.70 24.84
C LEU A 441 0.57 -5.99 26.05
N SER A 442 1.32 -4.99 26.52
CA SER A 442 2.11 -5.15 27.74
C SER A 442 1.22 -5.11 28.99
N ILE A 443 1.45 -6.05 29.91
CA ILE A 443 0.70 -6.14 31.17
C ILE A 443 0.93 -4.86 32.01
N GLU A 444 2.14 -4.31 31.97
CA GLU A 444 2.49 -3.06 32.65
C GLU A 444 1.67 -1.88 32.14
N PHE A 445 1.49 -1.76 30.81
CA PHE A 445 0.61 -0.76 30.21
C PHE A 445 -0.84 -0.95 30.68
N LEU A 446 -1.39 -2.17 30.61
CA LEU A 446 -2.76 -2.47 31.03
C LEU A 446 -3.01 -2.10 32.51
N LYS A 447 -2.08 -2.46 33.41
CA LYS A 447 -2.12 -2.05 34.82
C LYS A 447 -2.10 -0.52 34.95
N SER A 448 -1.27 0.16 34.16
CA SER A 448 -1.09 1.61 34.24
C SER A 448 -2.31 2.44 33.78
N ILE A 449 -3.13 1.90 32.86
CA ILE A 449 -4.39 2.51 32.41
C ILE A 449 -5.58 2.15 33.31
N GLY A 450 -5.37 1.31 34.33
CA GLY A 450 -6.36 0.97 35.35
C GLY A 450 -7.05 -0.38 35.15
N CYS A 451 -6.54 -1.26 34.27
CA CYS A 451 -7.02 -2.63 34.20
C CYS A 451 -6.69 -3.37 35.48
N ARG A 452 -7.67 -4.11 36.02
CA ARG A 452 -7.51 -4.82 37.27
C ARG A 452 -6.72 -6.10 37.04
N THR A 453 -5.70 -6.31 37.85
CA THR A 453 -5.20 -7.66 38.10
C THR A 453 -5.78 -8.13 39.40
N ILE A 454 -6.52 -9.24 39.33
CA ILE A 454 -6.60 -10.10 40.50
C ILE A 454 -5.26 -10.85 40.53
N ASP A 455 -4.23 -10.18 41.06
CA ASP A 455 -3.02 -10.85 41.52
C ASP A 455 -3.40 -11.58 42.83
N PHE A 456 -4.29 -12.58 42.74
CA PHE A 456 -4.12 -13.73 43.63
C PHE A 456 -2.73 -14.22 43.26
N SER A 457 -1.69 -13.86 44.00
CA SER A 457 -0.35 -14.36 43.71
C SER A 457 -0.52 -15.85 43.52
N THR A 458 -0.36 -16.31 42.28
CA THR A 458 -0.66 -17.70 41.89
C THR A 458 0.17 -18.63 42.75
N THR A 459 1.28 -18.14 43.30
CA THR A 459 2.04 -18.74 44.37
C THR A 459 1.22 -19.03 45.65
N THR A 460 0.45 -18.13 46.28
CA THR A 460 -0.21 -18.47 47.56
C THR A 460 -1.37 -19.45 47.40
N ILE A 461 -2.29 -19.24 46.46
CA ILE A 461 -3.43 -20.15 46.28
C ILE A 461 -2.99 -21.43 45.55
N ALA A 462 -2.12 -21.38 44.53
CA ALA A 462 -1.64 -22.60 43.88
C ALA A 462 -0.61 -23.36 44.72
N ASN A 463 0.21 -22.71 45.56
CA ASN A 463 0.98 -23.45 46.57
C ASN A 463 0.03 -24.11 47.58
N HIS A 464 -1.10 -23.49 47.96
CA HIS A 464 -2.09 -24.13 48.82
C HIS A 464 -2.83 -25.30 48.13
N LEU A 465 -3.13 -25.18 46.83
CA LEU A 465 -3.74 -26.22 46.01
C LEU A 465 -2.78 -27.40 45.74
N ASN A 466 -1.47 -27.12 45.57
CA ASN A 466 -0.44 -28.12 45.27
C ASN A 466 0.25 -28.69 46.53
N SER A 467 0.19 -27.99 47.66
CA SER A 467 0.74 -28.43 48.94
C SER A 467 -0.30 -29.22 49.73
N MET A 468 -0.46 -30.49 49.38
CA MET A 468 -1.07 -31.45 50.31
C MET A 468 -0.10 -31.87 51.44
N ASN A 469 1.16 -31.41 51.42
CA ASN A 469 2.22 -31.95 52.29
C ASN A 469 3.11 -30.94 53.03
N ASN A 470 2.95 -29.61 52.87
CA ASN A 470 3.73 -28.64 53.63
C ASN A 470 2.85 -27.63 54.37
N ASN A 471 3.26 -27.35 55.60
CA ASN A 471 2.65 -26.53 56.66
C ASN A 471 2.39 -25.06 56.28
N GLN A 472 1.64 -24.78 55.21
CA GLN A 472 0.91 -23.53 55.08
C GLN A 472 -0.53 -23.82 55.48
N THR A 473 -0.93 -23.23 56.59
CA THR A 473 -2.24 -23.49 57.19
C THR A 473 -3.27 -22.60 56.50
N LEU A 474 -4.52 -23.06 56.37
CA LEU A 474 -5.64 -22.24 55.87
C LEU A 474 -5.71 -20.86 56.57
N GLN A 475 -5.24 -20.79 57.81
CA GLN A 475 -5.04 -19.59 58.59
C GLN A 475 -4.10 -18.55 57.94
N ASP A 476 -2.96 -18.96 57.36
CA ASP A 476 -2.02 -18.06 56.69
C ASP A 476 -2.64 -17.45 55.42
N LEU A 477 -3.42 -18.25 54.68
CA LEU A 477 -4.15 -17.80 53.50
C LEU A 477 -5.19 -16.74 53.86
N ILE A 478 -6.00 -16.99 54.90
CA ILE A 478 -7.02 -16.05 55.36
C ILE A 478 -6.39 -14.76 55.91
N GLN A 479 -5.28 -14.83 56.66
CA GLN A 479 -4.59 -13.64 57.15
C GLN A 479 -3.98 -12.79 56.03
N ASN A 480 -3.49 -13.41 54.95
CA ASN A 480 -2.98 -12.67 53.80
C ASN A 480 -4.10 -12.01 52.99
N LEU A 481 -5.24 -12.70 52.82
CA LEU A 481 -6.42 -12.13 52.15
C LEU A 481 -7.01 -10.97 52.95
N LEU A 482 -7.05 -11.07 54.29
CA LEU A 482 -7.47 -9.97 55.16
C LEU A 482 -6.62 -8.71 55.00
N LYS A 483 -5.30 -8.84 54.83
CA LYS A 483 -4.41 -7.69 54.57
C LYS A 483 -4.71 -6.98 53.25
N GLN A 484 -5.37 -7.67 52.31
CA GLN A 484 -5.73 -7.14 50.99
C GLN A 484 -7.22 -6.76 50.89
N ARG A 485 -7.99 -6.88 51.98
CA ARG A 485 -9.45 -6.68 52.00
C ARG A 485 -9.88 -5.30 51.51
N ASP A 486 -9.15 -4.26 51.91
CA ASP A 486 -9.47 -2.86 51.56
C ASP A 486 -9.30 -2.57 50.06
N ASN A 487 -8.53 -3.41 49.35
CA ASN A 487 -8.31 -3.30 47.90
C ASN A 487 -9.26 -4.19 47.08
N MET A 488 -10.12 -4.99 47.74
CA MET A 488 -11.08 -5.87 47.08
C MET A 488 -12.46 -5.22 46.99
N SER A 489 -13.04 -5.21 45.79
CA SER A 489 -14.44 -4.84 45.58
C SER A 489 -15.40 -5.98 45.95
N ASP A 490 -16.68 -5.67 46.15
CA ASP A 490 -17.69 -6.69 46.50
C ASP A 490 -17.80 -7.82 45.46
N THR A 491 -17.52 -7.51 44.18
CA THR A 491 -17.43 -8.51 43.12
C THR A 491 -16.24 -9.45 43.30
N ASP A 492 -15.12 -8.97 43.82
CA ASP A 492 -13.92 -9.78 44.08
C ASP A 492 -14.16 -10.73 45.27
N VAL A 493 -14.83 -10.24 46.33
CA VAL A 493 -15.22 -11.05 47.50
C VAL A 493 -16.19 -12.16 47.08
N ASN A 494 -17.18 -11.84 46.23
CA ASN A 494 -18.12 -12.84 45.70
C ASN A 494 -17.44 -13.87 44.77
N ALA A 495 -16.49 -13.44 43.94
CA ALA A 495 -15.72 -14.36 43.09
C ALA A 495 -14.85 -15.31 43.93
N LEU A 496 -14.20 -14.78 44.97
CA LEU A 496 -13.40 -15.57 45.90
C LEU A 496 -14.27 -16.59 46.66
N GLY A 497 -15.44 -16.18 47.15
CA GLY A 497 -16.38 -17.08 47.84
C GLY A 497 -16.87 -18.26 46.98
N ASN A 498 -17.00 -18.05 45.66
CA ASN A 498 -17.43 -19.07 44.71
C ASN A 498 -16.29 -19.92 44.12
N THR A 499 -15.03 -19.62 44.46
CA THR A 499 -13.87 -20.37 43.99
C THR A 499 -13.58 -21.54 44.96
N PRO A 500 -13.39 -22.78 44.48
CA PRO A 500 -13.15 -23.94 45.35
C PRO A 500 -11.70 -24.01 45.86
N CYS A 501 -11.31 -23.06 46.70
CA CYS A 501 -9.94 -22.92 47.21
C CYS A 501 -9.79 -23.09 48.72
N PHE A 502 -10.87 -23.34 49.46
CA PHE A 502 -10.85 -23.45 50.92
C PHE A 502 -10.77 -24.91 51.37
N ALA A 503 -9.75 -25.26 52.15
CA ALA A 503 -9.60 -26.61 52.70
C ALA A 503 -10.76 -26.92 53.68
N GLY A 504 -11.43 -28.04 53.44
CA GLY A 504 -12.52 -28.53 54.28
C GLY A 504 -12.45 -30.03 54.52
N ILE A 505 -13.13 -30.47 55.57
CA ILE A 505 -13.24 -31.85 56.03
C ILE A 505 -14.70 -32.25 55.94
N ASN A 506 -14.98 -33.38 55.28
CA ASN A 506 -16.27 -34.05 55.34
C ASN A 506 -16.02 -35.53 55.68
N GLY A 507 -16.43 -35.97 56.86
CA GLY A 507 -16.05 -37.28 57.40
C GLY A 507 -14.52 -37.42 57.49
N GLU A 508 -13.98 -38.44 56.81
CA GLU A 508 -12.52 -38.67 56.71
C GLU A 508 -11.89 -38.01 55.47
N THR A 509 -12.69 -37.37 54.61
CA THR A 509 -12.21 -36.81 53.34
C THR A 509 -11.80 -35.34 53.49
N LYS A 510 -10.57 -35.03 53.10
CA LYS A 510 -10.01 -33.67 53.06
C LYS A 510 -9.87 -33.22 51.62
N ARG A 511 -10.55 -32.13 51.23
CA ARG A 511 -10.47 -31.53 49.89
C ARG A 511 -10.76 -30.03 49.93
N ASN A 512 -10.60 -29.35 48.80
CA ASN A 512 -10.94 -27.94 48.68
C ASN A 512 -12.40 -27.76 48.24
N TYR A 513 -13.09 -26.82 48.89
CA TYR A 513 -14.50 -26.49 48.70
C TYR A 513 -14.65 -24.99 48.42
N LYS A 514 -15.82 -24.60 47.93
CA LYS A 514 -16.23 -23.19 47.92
C LYS A 514 -16.55 -22.73 49.34
N ALA A 515 -16.43 -21.44 49.62
CA ALA A 515 -16.74 -20.92 50.95
C ALA A 515 -18.21 -21.20 51.34
N ASN A 516 -19.14 -21.07 50.39
CA ASN A 516 -20.57 -21.34 50.60
C ASN A 516 -20.94 -22.83 50.75
N GLU A 517 -20.00 -23.75 50.51
CA GLU A 517 -20.19 -25.19 50.73
C GLU A 517 -19.69 -25.63 52.13
N LEU A 518 -19.04 -24.73 52.88
CA LEU A 518 -18.41 -25.02 54.16
C LEU A 518 -19.21 -24.44 55.34
N HIS A 519 -19.10 -25.13 56.48
CA HIS A 519 -19.64 -24.71 57.75
C HIS A 519 -18.51 -24.52 58.78
N PHE A 520 -18.75 -23.72 59.81
CA PHE A 520 -17.81 -23.63 60.93
C PHE A 520 -17.80 -24.93 61.75
N PRO A 521 -16.67 -25.38 62.32
CA PRO A 521 -16.60 -26.66 63.04
C PRO A 521 -17.45 -26.71 64.32
N SER A 522 -17.77 -25.54 64.89
CA SER A 522 -18.75 -25.41 65.98
C SER A 522 -20.09 -26.04 65.62
N VAL A 523 -20.52 -25.91 64.35
CA VAL A 523 -21.80 -26.44 63.86
C VAL A 523 -21.84 -27.96 63.96
N ALA A 524 -20.83 -28.66 63.42
CA ALA A 524 -20.79 -30.13 63.48
C ALA A 524 -20.63 -30.67 64.92
N LYS A 525 -19.93 -29.92 65.80
CA LYS A 525 -19.72 -30.31 67.21
C LYS A 525 -21.01 -30.28 68.03
N GLU A 526 -21.97 -29.40 67.73
CA GLU A 526 -23.19 -29.23 68.52
C GLU A 526 -24.14 -30.45 68.46
N PHE A 527 -24.14 -31.20 67.35
CA PHE A 527 -25.07 -32.34 67.16
C PHE A 527 -24.42 -33.57 66.49
N GLN A 528 -23.09 -33.68 66.50
CA GLN A 528 -22.32 -34.86 66.06
C GLN A 528 -22.54 -35.31 64.60
N TRP A 529 -22.86 -34.38 63.70
CA TRP A 529 -23.04 -34.69 62.27
C TRP A 529 -21.69 -34.87 61.59
N LYS A 530 -21.31 -36.14 61.35
CA LYS A 530 -20.00 -36.52 60.78
C LYS A 530 -19.82 -36.15 59.31
N ASP A 531 -20.91 -36.15 58.55
CA ASP A 531 -20.89 -35.93 57.09
C ASP A 531 -21.12 -34.46 56.68
N LEU A 532 -21.08 -33.53 57.64
CA LEU A 532 -21.19 -32.10 57.35
C LEU A 532 -19.84 -31.56 56.89
N SER A 533 -19.79 -30.91 55.73
CA SER A 533 -18.57 -30.26 55.23
C SER A 533 -18.23 -29.05 56.12
N ILE A 534 -17.15 -29.18 56.90
CA ILE A 534 -16.64 -28.13 57.78
C ILE A 534 -15.31 -27.58 57.27
N ILE A 535 -15.01 -26.33 57.57
CA ILE A 535 -13.69 -25.74 57.30
C ILE A 535 -12.60 -26.43 58.14
N ASP A 536 -11.42 -26.66 57.56
CA ASP A 536 -10.26 -27.25 58.23
C ASP A 536 -9.57 -26.23 59.16
N TRP A 537 -10.29 -25.78 60.19
CA TRP A 537 -9.80 -24.84 61.22
C TRP A 537 -10.48 -25.09 62.56
N ILE A 538 -9.86 -25.94 63.39
CA ILE A 538 -10.48 -26.51 64.60
C ILE A 538 -10.81 -25.45 65.67
N ASP A 539 -9.94 -24.46 65.86
CA ASP A 539 -9.99 -23.49 66.96
C ASP A 539 -10.16 -22.03 66.49
N ILE A 540 -11.05 -21.80 65.51
CA ILE A 540 -11.35 -20.44 65.07
C ILE A 540 -12.16 -19.69 66.14
N ASN A 541 -11.70 -18.51 66.54
CA ASN A 541 -12.40 -17.67 67.52
C ASN A 541 -13.59 -16.95 66.84
N PRO A 542 -14.84 -17.13 67.31
CA PRO A 542 -16.04 -16.48 66.74
C PRO A 542 -16.02 -14.95 66.71
N PHE A 543 -15.14 -14.32 67.50
CA PHE A 543 -15.00 -12.86 67.58
C PHE A 543 -13.81 -12.32 66.77
N SER A 544 -13.09 -13.17 66.03
CA SER A 544 -11.91 -12.75 65.27
C SER A 544 -12.29 -12.12 63.92
N GLN A 545 -11.39 -11.30 63.36
CA GLN A 545 -11.58 -10.70 62.04
C GLN A 545 -11.62 -11.76 60.94
N GLU A 546 -10.88 -12.86 61.12
CA GLU A 546 -10.87 -14.04 60.25
C GLU A 546 -12.23 -14.72 60.20
N TYR A 547 -12.90 -14.86 61.35
CA TYR A 547 -14.24 -15.45 61.41
C TYR A 547 -15.28 -14.60 60.67
N ILE A 548 -15.25 -13.27 60.88
CA ILE A 548 -16.14 -12.33 60.19
C ILE A 548 -15.87 -12.36 58.68
N PHE A 549 -14.61 -12.39 58.26
CA PHE A 549 -14.26 -12.43 56.85
C PHE A 549 -14.63 -13.76 56.19
N LEU A 550 -14.45 -14.90 56.85
CA LEU A 550 -14.94 -16.19 56.35
C LEU A 550 -16.46 -16.21 56.18
N LYS A 551 -17.19 -15.54 57.08
CA LYS A 551 -18.63 -15.34 56.96
C LYS A 551 -18.98 -14.43 55.78
N GLU A 552 -18.23 -13.35 55.53
CA GLU A 552 -18.39 -12.50 54.33
C GLU A 552 -18.16 -13.29 53.04
N LEU A 553 -17.22 -14.24 53.03
CA LEU A 553 -16.93 -15.10 51.89
C LEU A 553 -18.02 -16.17 51.66
N GLY A 554 -18.84 -16.46 52.66
CA GLY A 554 -19.99 -17.36 52.55
C GLY A 554 -19.96 -18.61 53.44
N VAL A 555 -18.97 -18.77 54.33
CA VAL A 555 -18.94 -19.90 55.28
C VAL A 555 -20.13 -19.81 56.24
N LYS A 556 -20.83 -20.93 56.40
CA LYS A 556 -22.13 -20.98 57.08
C LYS A 556 -22.00 -21.22 58.59
N GLU A 557 -22.80 -20.48 59.36
CA GLU A 557 -22.93 -20.63 60.82
C GLU A 557 -24.02 -21.64 61.23
N ALA A 558 -24.78 -22.16 60.25
CA ALA A 558 -25.83 -23.16 60.45
C ALA A 558 -26.03 -23.94 59.15
N PRO A 559 -26.42 -25.23 59.19
CA PRO A 559 -26.73 -26.00 57.98
C PRO A 559 -27.96 -25.45 57.27
N ASP A 560 -28.08 -25.70 55.97
CA ASP A 560 -29.29 -25.36 55.22
C ASP A 560 -30.49 -26.15 55.75
N LEU A 561 -31.69 -25.53 55.75
CA LEU A 561 -32.91 -26.13 56.28
C LEU A 561 -33.25 -27.49 55.64
N GLN A 562 -33.02 -27.62 54.33
CA GLN A 562 -33.31 -28.87 53.60
C GLN A 562 -32.39 -30.00 54.05
N ASP A 563 -31.09 -29.74 54.15
CA ASP A 563 -30.10 -30.71 54.60
C ASP A 563 -30.36 -31.11 56.06
N LEU A 564 -30.71 -30.14 56.90
CA LEU A 564 -31.04 -30.38 58.30
C LEU A 564 -32.29 -31.28 58.46
N PHE A 565 -33.36 -31.05 57.69
CA PHE A 565 -34.55 -31.90 57.75
C PHE A 565 -34.31 -33.32 57.22
N LEU A 566 -33.51 -33.44 56.15
CA LEU A 566 -33.08 -34.74 55.66
C LEU A 566 -32.30 -35.50 56.74
N HIS A 567 -31.39 -34.83 57.43
CA HIS A 567 -30.61 -35.44 58.50
C HIS A 567 -31.45 -35.79 59.73
N ILE A 568 -32.38 -34.93 60.15
CA ILE A 568 -33.35 -35.23 61.22
C ILE A 568 -34.16 -36.49 60.89
N THR A 569 -34.57 -36.64 59.63
CA THR A 569 -35.33 -37.81 59.17
C THR A 569 -34.46 -39.08 59.20
N GLN A 570 -33.18 -38.98 58.83
CA GLN A 570 -32.23 -40.09 58.91
C GLN A 570 -31.99 -40.52 60.37
N GLU A 571 -31.69 -39.57 61.27
CA GLU A 571 -31.51 -39.82 62.71
C GLU A 571 -32.77 -40.45 63.31
N HIS A 572 -33.96 -39.96 62.95
CA HIS A 572 -35.23 -40.52 63.40
C HIS A 572 -35.48 -41.95 62.89
N ASN A 573 -35.07 -42.26 61.66
CA ASN A 573 -35.21 -43.62 61.12
C ASN A 573 -34.23 -44.61 61.75
N GLN A 574 -33.08 -44.12 62.24
CA GLN A 574 -32.05 -44.92 62.89
C GLN A 574 -32.29 -45.10 64.40
N SER A 575 -33.15 -44.29 65.03
CA SER A 575 -33.41 -44.35 66.47
C SER A 575 -34.34 -45.51 66.86
N SER A 576 -34.14 -46.03 68.08
CA SER A 576 -34.95 -47.14 68.64
C SER A 576 -36.41 -46.72 68.77
N LYS A 577 -37.33 -47.46 68.14
CA LYS A 577 -38.79 -47.19 68.20
C LYS A 577 -39.45 -47.69 69.50
N ILE A 578 -38.67 -48.20 70.46
CA ILE A 578 -39.15 -48.63 71.77
C ILE A 578 -39.35 -47.39 72.64
N LYS A 579 -40.58 -47.16 73.12
CA LYS A 579 -40.96 -45.94 73.88
C LYS A 579 -40.07 -45.61 75.08
N SER A 580 -39.45 -46.61 75.71
CA SER A 580 -38.56 -46.43 76.87
C SER A 580 -37.12 -46.02 76.52
N GLU A 581 -36.72 -46.13 75.25
CA GLU A 581 -35.34 -45.89 74.78
C GLU A 581 -35.26 -44.84 73.67
N TYR A 582 -36.39 -44.28 73.25
CA TYR A 582 -36.44 -43.28 72.20
C TYR A 582 -35.78 -41.97 72.65
N GLN A 583 -34.69 -41.59 71.99
CA GLN A 583 -34.06 -40.29 72.13
C GLN A 583 -34.47 -39.41 70.96
N LEU A 584 -34.76 -38.13 71.25
CA LEU A 584 -34.99 -37.14 70.21
C LEU A 584 -33.72 -37.01 69.36
N PRO A 585 -33.86 -36.95 68.02
CA PRO A 585 -32.74 -36.68 67.12
C PRO A 585 -31.94 -35.45 67.58
N PRO A 586 -30.62 -35.53 67.81
CA PRO A 586 -29.79 -34.39 68.19
C PRO A 586 -29.95 -33.19 67.24
N SER A 587 -30.11 -33.45 65.95
CA SER A 587 -30.33 -32.42 64.94
C SER A 587 -31.68 -31.70 65.11
N LEU A 588 -32.70 -32.39 65.64
CA LEU A 588 -33.99 -31.79 65.96
C LEU A 588 -33.89 -30.88 67.19
N ILE A 589 -33.09 -31.26 68.18
CA ILE A 589 -32.81 -30.42 69.37
C ILE A 589 -32.11 -29.13 68.91
N TYR A 590 -31.02 -29.26 68.12
CA TYR A 590 -30.32 -28.12 67.53
C TYR A 590 -31.27 -27.20 66.75
N PHE A 591 -32.13 -27.77 65.90
CA PHE A 591 -33.12 -27.00 65.16
C PHE A 591 -34.02 -26.19 66.10
N THR A 592 -34.57 -26.81 67.15
CA THR A 592 -35.47 -26.13 68.09
C THR A 592 -34.79 -25.03 68.89
N GLU A 593 -33.54 -25.24 69.33
CA GLU A 593 -32.78 -24.28 70.13
C GLU A 593 -32.31 -23.09 69.29
N ASN A 594 -31.94 -23.33 68.02
CA ASN A 594 -31.38 -22.32 67.13
C ASN A 594 -32.38 -21.75 66.11
N PHE A 595 -33.64 -22.19 66.11
CA PHE A 595 -34.67 -21.77 65.15
C PHE A 595 -34.79 -20.25 65.04
N ARG A 596 -34.92 -19.58 66.20
CA ARG A 596 -35.05 -18.12 66.25
C ARG A 596 -33.83 -17.38 65.73
N LYS A 597 -32.64 -17.97 65.90
CA LYS A 597 -31.36 -17.33 65.58
C LYS A 597 -31.04 -17.40 64.09
N TYR A 598 -31.17 -18.57 63.47
CA TYR A 598 -30.73 -18.79 62.09
C TYR A 598 -31.87 -18.97 61.08
N TYR A 599 -33.02 -19.48 61.50
CA TYR A 599 -34.03 -20.00 60.58
C TYR A 599 -35.32 -19.18 60.50
N LEU A 600 -35.65 -18.38 61.52
CA LEU A 600 -36.90 -17.61 61.60
C LEU A 600 -37.13 -16.74 60.36
N LYS A 601 -36.12 -15.96 59.94
CA LYS A 601 -36.22 -15.08 58.77
C LYS A 601 -36.41 -15.84 57.45
N ILE A 602 -35.73 -16.98 57.30
CA ILE A 602 -35.84 -17.83 56.10
C ILE A 602 -37.22 -18.48 56.06
N TRP A 603 -37.73 -18.92 57.22
CA TRP A 603 -39.05 -19.53 57.37
C TRP A 603 -40.20 -18.53 57.13
N GLU A 604 -40.05 -17.28 57.54
CA GLU A 604 -41.02 -16.21 57.30
C GLU A 604 -41.04 -15.74 55.84
N ASN A 605 -39.90 -15.72 55.16
CA ASN A 605 -39.78 -15.31 53.76
C ASN A 605 -40.17 -16.39 52.73
N ASN A 606 -40.23 -17.67 53.14
CA ASN A 606 -40.65 -18.79 52.30
C ASN A 606 -42.14 -19.19 52.50
N LYS A 607 -42.92 -18.38 53.23
CA LYS A 607 -44.38 -18.38 53.22
C LYS A 607 -44.89 -17.42 52.16
#